data_AF-A0A530ABH3-F1
#
_entry.id   AF-A0A530ABH3-F1
#
_cell.length_a   1.000
_cell.length_b   1.000
_cell.length_c   1.000
_cell.angle_alpha   90.00
_cell.angle_beta   90.00
_cell.angle_gamma   90.00
#
_symmetry.space_group_name_H-M   'P 1'
#
loop_
_entity.id
_entity.type
_entity.pdbx_description
1 polymer ?
#
loop_
_entity_poly.entity_id
_entity_poly.type
_entity_poly.pdbx_seq_one_letter_code
_entity_poly.pdbx_strand_id
1 'polypeptide(L)'
;PETGNPGYFVVLGVFMVSFSIGLLSHAPGALGVFEVVFLTGLSDMDPVGVLAALLVFRLFYLIIPLLIGLCMVLYFEHSQYSKGDS
;
A
#
# COMPACT_ATOMS: atom_id res chain seq x y z
N PRO A 1 -17.22 -12.72 -16.93
CA PRO A 1 -15.91 -12.86 -16.28
C PRO A 1 -14.88 -13.33 -17.32
N GLU A 2 -14.09 -12.40 -17.83
CA GLU A 2 -12.94 -12.71 -18.70
C GLU A 2 -11.99 -13.74 -18.08
N THR A 3 -11.60 -14.71 -18.90
CA THR A 3 -10.63 -15.77 -18.64
C THR A 3 -9.34 -15.18 -18.05
N GLY A 4 -9.04 -15.45 -16.76
CA GLY A 4 -7.79 -15.02 -16.11
C GLY A 4 -7.92 -14.14 -14.86
N ASN A 5 -9.13 -13.83 -14.38
CA ASN A 5 -9.32 -13.12 -13.11
C ASN A 5 -9.39 -14.10 -11.92
N PRO A 6 -8.50 -14.00 -10.90
CA PRO A 6 -8.52 -14.87 -9.71
C PRO A 6 -9.78 -14.72 -8.86
N GLY A 7 -10.56 -13.66 -9.07
CA GLY A 7 -11.76 -13.35 -8.30
C GLY A 7 -11.45 -12.57 -7.03
N TYR A 8 -12.39 -11.69 -6.64
CA TYR A 8 -12.22 -10.77 -5.50
C TYR A 8 -11.85 -11.50 -4.20
N PHE A 9 -12.54 -12.61 -3.89
CA PHE A 9 -12.30 -13.34 -2.64
C PHE A 9 -10.92 -13.99 -2.55
N VAL A 10 -10.34 -14.41 -3.68
CA VAL A 10 -8.98 -14.97 -3.71
C VAL A 10 -7.98 -13.86 -3.42
N VAL A 11 -8.10 -12.72 -4.11
CA VAL A 11 -7.22 -11.55 -3.88
C VAL A 11 -7.35 -11.05 -2.45
N LEU A 12 -8.57 -10.99 -1.91
CA LEU A 12 -8.83 -10.60 -0.52
C LEU A 12 -8.18 -11.57 0.48
N GLY A 13 -8.32 -12.88 0.26
CA GLY A 13 -7.71 -13.90 1.13
C GLY A 13 -6.19 -13.78 1.15
N VAL A 14 -5.56 -13.69 -0.04
CA VAL A 14 -4.12 -13.49 -0.18
C VAL A 14 -3.70 -12.16 0.47
N PHE A 15 -4.48 -11.08 0.28
CA PHE A 15 -4.22 -9.79 0.90
C PHE A 15 -4.19 -9.87 2.43
N MET A 16 -5.18 -10.51 3.05
CA MET A 16 -5.26 -10.65 4.50
C MET A 16 -4.08 -11.45 5.08
N VAL A 17 -3.71 -12.55 4.41
CA VAL A 17 -2.56 -13.38 4.82
C VAL A 17 -1.26 -12.59 4.68
N SER A 18 -1.00 -11.99 3.52
CA SER A 18 0.18 -11.16 3.27
C SER A 18 0.30 -10.02 4.26
N PHE A 19 -0.80 -9.33 4.56
CA PHE A 19 -0.81 -8.23 5.52
C PHE A 19 -0.48 -8.71 6.94
N SER A 20 -1.05 -9.84 7.35
CA SER A 20 -0.80 -10.42 8.68
C SER A 20 0.67 -10.82 8.86
N ILE A 21 1.28 -11.46 7.86
CA ILE A 21 2.70 -11.81 7.86
C ILE A 21 3.57 -10.54 7.80
N GLY A 22 3.18 -9.56 7.00
CA GLY A 22 3.86 -8.27 6.90
C GLY A 22 3.90 -7.51 8.25
N LEU A 23 2.80 -7.54 9.01
CA LEU A 23 2.75 -6.97 10.37
C LEU A 23 3.70 -7.70 11.32
N LEU A 24 3.69 -9.04 11.30
CA LEU A 24 4.56 -9.86 12.14
C LEU A 24 6.06 -9.63 11.85
N SER A 25 6.38 -9.34 10.59
CA SER A 25 7.76 -9.07 10.16
C SER A 25 8.34 -7.77 10.75
N HIS A 26 7.51 -6.86 11.29
CA HIS A 26 7.93 -5.51 11.69
C HIS A 26 8.68 -4.72 10.60
N ALA A 27 8.55 -5.14 9.34
CA ALA A 27 9.16 -4.43 8.22
C ALA A 27 8.40 -3.11 8.04
N PRO A 28 9.11 -1.97 7.90
CA PRO A 28 8.45 -0.69 7.63
C PRO A 28 7.63 -0.79 6.35
N GLY A 29 6.32 -0.57 6.44
CA GLY A 29 5.39 -0.67 5.32
C GLY A 29 5.21 -2.09 4.74
N ALA A 30 5.59 -3.15 5.47
CA ALA A 30 5.56 -4.54 5.01
C ALA A 30 6.36 -4.80 3.71
N LEU A 31 7.37 -3.96 3.42
CA LEU A 31 8.18 -4.04 2.21
C LEU A 31 8.90 -5.40 2.09
N GLY A 32 8.85 -6.01 0.90
CA GLY A 32 9.48 -7.29 0.60
C GLY A 32 8.62 -8.49 0.99
N VAL A 33 8.19 -8.57 2.25
CA VAL A 33 7.36 -9.69 2.74
C VAL A 33 6.00 -9.71 2.06
N PHE A 34 5.38 -8.54 1.87
CA PHE A 34 4.08 -8.42 1.24
C PHE A 34 4.08 -8.91 -0.22
N GLU A 35 5.09 -8.53 -1.00
CA GLU A 35 5.24 -8.93 -2.40
C GLU A 35 5.51 -10.42 -2.55
N VAL A 36 6.38 -10.99 -1.70
CA VAL A 36 6.70 -12.41 -1.73
C VAL A 36 5.45 -13.24 -1.47
N VAL A 37 4.68 -12.90 -0.44
CA VAL A 37 3.46 -13.66 -0.11
C VAL A 37 2.42 -13.51 -1.24
N PHE A 38 2.26 -12.33 -1.84
CA PHE A 38 1.37 -12.15 -2.99
C PHE A 38 1.78 -12.96 -4.22
N LEU A 39 3.07 -12.96 -4.57
CA LEU A 39 3.59 -13.75 -5.69
C LEU A 39 3.41 -15.24 -5.44
N THR A 40 3.55 -15.71 -4.20
CA THR A 40 3.26 -17.11 -3.86
C THR A 40 1.77 -17.44 -3.90
N GLY A 41 0.90 -16.53 -3.41
CA GLY A 41 -0.55 -16.74 -3.36
C GLY A 41 -1.24 -16.63 -4.71
N LEU A 42 -0.64 -15.89 -5.66
CA LEU A 42 -1.11 -15.72 -7.05
C LEU A 42 -0.09 -16.28 -8.04
N SER A 43 0.46 -17.46 -7.74
CA SER A 43 1.52 -18.10 -8.56
C SER A 43 1.12 -18.34 -10.02
N ASP A 44 -0.18 -18.49 -10.29
CA ASP A 44 -0.74 -18.67 -11.64
C ASP A 44 -0.84 -17.35 -12.45
N MET A 45 -0.62 -16.19 -11.83
CA MET A 45 -0.65 -14.89 -12.50
C MET A 45 0.74 -14.44 -12.95
N ASP A 46 0.76 -13.54 -13.93
CA ASP A 46 2.01 -12.88 -14.34
C ASP A 46 2.63 -12.10 -13.17
N PRO A 47 3.87 -12.44 -12.73
CA PRO A 47 4.52 -11.80 -11.59
C PRO A 47 4.70 -10.29 -11.75
N VAL A 48 4.94 -9.84 -12.99
CA VAL A 48 5.13 -8.41 -13.29
C VAL A 48 3.81 -7.66 -13.11
N GLY A 49 2.71 -8.23 -13.61
CA GLY A 49 1.36 -7.70 -13.42
C GLY A 49 0.96 -7.61 -11.94
N VAL A 50 1.27 -8.65 -11.15
CA VAL A 50 1.02 -8.64 -9.70
C VAL A 50 1.83 -7.52 -9.02
N LEU A 51 3.14 -7.45 -9.28
CA LEU A 51 3.99 -6.40 -8.71
C LEU A 51 3.54 -5.00 -9.12
N ALA A 52 3.15 -4.79 -10.38
CA ALA A 52 2.61 -3.53 -10.85
C ALA A 52 1.32 -3.15 -10.10
N ALA A 53 0.40 -4.10 -9.91
CA ALA A 53 -0.81 -3.88 -9.13
C ALA A 53 -0.50 -3.50 -7.67
N LEU A 54 0.48 -4.16 -7.04
CA LEU A 54 0.92 -3.83 -5.68
C LEU A 54 1.55 -2.43 -5.60
N LEU A 55 2.33 -2.02 -6.61
CA LEU A 55 2.87 -0.66 -6.67
C LEU A 55 1.78 0.39 -6.80
N VAL A 56 0.79 0.16 -7.66
CA VAL A 56 -0.38 1.04 -7.79
C VAL A 56 -1.14 1.10 -6.47
N PHE A 57 -1.39 -0.04 -5.83
CA PHE A 57 -2.01 -0.10 -4.50
C PHE A 57 -1.25 0.77 -3.48
N ARG A 58 0.09 0.69 -3.43
CA ARG A 58 0.91 1.51 -2.51
C ARG A 58 0.84 2.99 -2.81
N LEU A 59 0.79 3.36 -4.08
CA LEU A 59 0.65 4.76 -4.47
C LEU A 59 -0.64 5.36 -3.89
N PHE A 60 -1.75 4.64 -4.00
CA PHE A 60 -3.04 5.09 -3.50
C PHE A 60 -3.20 4.94 -1.98
N TYR A 61 -2.64 3.90 -1.37
CA TYR A 61 -2.87 3.60 0.04
C TYR A 61 -1.83 4.23 0.99
N LEU A 62 -0.60 4.47 0.52
CA LEU A 62 0.49 5.00 1.36
C LEU A 62 0.95 6.37 0.88
N ILE A 63 1.32 6.50 -0.40
CA ILE A 63 1.99 7.72 -0.89
C ILE A 63 1.04 8.91 -0.99
N ILE A 64 -0.13 8.74 -1.62
CA ILE A 64 -1.11 9.82 -1.75
C ILE A 64 -1.57 10.34 -0.37
N PRO A 65 -1.98 9.48 0.59
CA PRO A 65 -2.34 9.93 1.93
C PRO A 65 -1.19 10.60 2.67
N LEU A 66 0.05 10.10 2.52
CA LEU A 66 1.23 10.70 3.10
C LEU A 66 1.46 12.12 2.56
N LEU A 67 1.35 12.32 1.23
CA LEU A 67 1.50 13.63 0.60
C LEU A 67 0.42 14.60 1.08
N ILE A 68 -0.84 14.15 1.16
CA ILE A 68 -1.94 14.96 1.68
C ILE A 68 -1.66 15.39 3.12
N GLY A 69 -1.26 14.45 3.98
CA GLY A 69 -0.91 14.73 5.37
C GLY A 69 0.25 15.73 5.47
N LEU A 70 1.31 15.54 4.67
CA LEU A 70 2.45 16.45 4.62
C LEU A 70 2.03 17.86 4.20
N CYS A 71 1.27 18.01 3.11
CA CYS A 71 0.76 19.30 2.67
C CYS A 71 -0.10 19.98 3.75
N MET A 72 -0.94 19.20 4.43
CA MET A 72 -1.80 19.71 5.50
C MET A 72 -1.01 20.19 6.71
N VAL A 73 0.02 19.45 7.13
CA VAL A 73 0.91 19.84 8.24
C VAL A 73 1.70 21.10 7.88
N LEU A 74 2.29 21.16 6.68
CA LEU A 74 3.04 22.32 6.20
C LEU A 74 2.15 23.57 6.14
N TYR A 75 0.91 23.42 5.66
CA TYR A 75 -0.05 24.51 5.64
C TYR A 75 -0.40 25.00 7.05
N PHE A 76 -0.64 24.06 7.98
CA PHE A 76 -0.95 24.37 9.37
C PHE A 76 0.21 25.09 10.06
N GLU A 77 1.43 24.61 9.89
CA GLU A 77 2.64 25.18 10.47
C GLU A 77 2.87 26.61 9.99
N HIS A 78 2.78 26.85 8.68
CA HIS A 78 2.91 28.20 8.11
C HIS A 78 1.85 29.18 8.66
N SER A 79 0.61 28.71 8.90
CA SER A 79 -0.47 29.50 9.50
C SER A 79 -0.22 29.82 10.98
N GLN A 80 0.42 28.92 11.73
CA GLN A 80 0.77 29.14 13.13
C GLN A 80 1.96 30.09 13.28
N TYR A 81 3.00 29.96 12.45
CA TYR A 81 4.14 30.88 12.47
C TYR A 81 3.71 32.34 12.22
N SER A 82 2.74 32.58 11.33
CA SER A 82 2.21 33.93 11.08
C SER A 82 1.43 34.55 12.26
N LYS A 83 1.03 33.76 13.28
CA LYS A 83 0.28 34.23 14.45
C LYS A 83 1.14 34.43 15.71
N GLY A 84 2.36 33.91 15.72
CA GLY A 84 3.30 34.04 16.84
C GLY A 84 4.06 35.38 16.89
N ASP A 85 3.98 36.17 15.81
CA ASP A 85 4.68 37.46 15.64
C ASP A 85 3.77 38.69 15.91
N SER A 86 2.67 38.53 16.65
CA SER A 86 1.75 39.62 17.05
C SER A 86 1.62 39.75 18.57
#